data_AF-A0A2H3DSF2-F1
#
_entry.id   AF-A0A2H3DSF2-F1
#
_cell.length_a   1.000
_cell.length_b   1.000
_cell.length_c   1.000
_cell.angle_alpha   90.00
_cell.angle_beta   90.00
_cell.angle_gamma   90.00
#
_symmetry.space_group_name_H-M   'P 1'
#
loop_
_entity.id
_entity.type
_entity.pdbx_description
1 polymer ?
#
loop_
_entity_poly.entity_id
_entity_poly.type
_entity_poly.pdbx_seq_one_letter_code
_entity_poly.pdbx_strand_id
1 'polypeptide(L)'
;MGTTEERRVAHNASSLRSYAKHRDSINKKRRDAYRQKKGQRNGSRLVLPIPQAVPSVEIEVNGGHSYTEHCLSLAEAIDQINSIFASLIILTMGSPKHYADTIYQQFVTLDCPQGLLDSAVLQVTSFEQSLLEQERVILNSNSPSTTGGSAMGRLRAVLDPVRLLAGWLEEMLYENKVSPACLRGKYLRRELAFLKDD
;
A
#
# COMPACT_ATOMS: atom_id res chain seq x y z
N MET A 1 -14.12 -34.01 5.04
CA MET A 1 -13.59 -33.00 4.09
C MET A 1 -13.63 -31.65 4.81
N GLY A 2 -12.49 -30.99 4.99
CA GLY A 2 -12.44 -29.70 5.69
C GLY A 2 -13.11 -28.60 4.89
N THR A 3 -13.97 -27.83 5.56
CA THR A 3 -14.70 -26.68 5.03
C THR A 3 -13.74 -25.60 4.54
N THR A 4 -14.19 -24.75 3.61
CA THR A 4 -13.40 -23.65 3.04
C THR A 4 -12.89 -22.68 4.10
N GLU A 5 -13.63 -22.54 5.21
CA GLU A 5 -13.25 -21.74 6.37
C GLU A 5 -12.09 -22.37 7.14
N GLU A 6 -12.12 -23.68 7.41
CA GLU A 6 -11.03 -24.39 8.09
C GLU A 6 -9.70 -24.29 7.33
N ARG A 7 -9.75 -24.33 5.98
CA ARG A 7 -8.54 -24.14 5.16
C ARG A 7 -7.99 -22.72 5.28
N ARG A 8 -8.87 -21.71 5.35
CA ARG A 8 -8.47 -20.30 5.51
C ARG A 8 -7.86 -20.05 6.88
N VAL A 9 -8.46 -20.61 7.93
CA VAL A 9 -7.95 -20.54 9.31
C VAL A 9 -6.60 -21.26 9.43
N ALA A 10 -6.46 -22.45 8.85
CA ALA A 10 -5.20 -23.19 8.86
C ALA A 10 -4.09 -22.45 8.09
N HIS A 11 -4.42 -21.86 6.94
CA HIS A 11 -3.50 -21.03 6.17
C HIS A 11 -3.05 -19.80 6.96
N ASN A 12 -3.98 -19.07 7.59
CA ASN A 12 -3.65 -17.94 8.47
C ASN A 12 -2.78 -18.35 9.66
N ALA A 13 -3.10 -19.47 10.32
CA ALA A 13 -2.30 -19.99 11.43
C ALA A 13 -0.89 -20.43 10.99
N SER A 14 -0.73 -20.93 9.77
CA SER A 14 0.57 -21.26 9.17
C SER A 14 1.37 -20.00 8.86
N SER A 15 0.74 -19.01 8.23
CA SER A 15 1.34 -17.71 7.93
C SER A 15 1.81 -16.99 9.19
N LEU A 16 0.99 -16.99 10.25
CA LEU A 16 1.33 -16.45 11.56
C LEU A 16 2.56 -17.11 12.18
N ARG A 17 2.66 -18.44 12.09
CA ARG A 17 3.82 -19.21 12.59
C ARG A 17 5.09 -18.94 11.78
N SER A 18 4.98 -18.85 10.46
CA SER A 18 6.10 -18.51 9.59
C SER A 18 6.64 -17.12 9.89
N TYR A 19 5.74 -16.14 10.02
CA TYR A 19 6.10 -14.77 10.38
C TYR A 19 6.72 -14.70 11.78
N ALA A 20 6.16 -15.38 12.79
CA ALA A 20 6.73 -15.43 14.15
C ALA A 20 8.22 -15.77 14.14
N LYS A 21 8.59 -16.76 13.32
CA LYS A 21 9.95 -17.29 13.22
C LYS A 21 10.91 -16.36 12.46
N HIS A 22 10.41 -15.52 11.56
CA HIS A 22 11.24 -14.68 10.68
C HIS A 22 10.96 -13.18 10.82
N ARG A 23 10.16 -12.77 11.81
CA ARG A 23 9.63 -11.40 11.96
C ARG A 23 10.72 -10.34 11.89
N ASP A 24 11.84 -10.59 12.58
CA ASP A 24 12.92 -9.62 12.69
C ASP A 24 13.66 -9.48 11.36
N SER A 25 13.83 -10.57 10.61
CA SER A 25 14.43 -10.57 9.28
C SER A 25 13.52 -9.92 8.24
N ILE A 26 12.22 -10.25 8.25
CA ILE A 26 11.21 -9.66 7.34
C ILE A 26 11.10 -8.15 7.59
N ASN A 27 10.95 -7.74 8.85
CA ASN A 27 10.84 -6.33 9.22
C ASN A 27 12.15 -5.57 9.05
N LYS A 28 13.31 -6.22 9.22
CA LYS A 28 14.62 -5.62 8.91
C LYS A 28 14.77 -5.40 7.40
N LYS A 29 14.45 -6.40 6.56
CA LYS A 29 14.51 -6.28 5.10
C LYS A 29 13.58 -5.19 4.57
N ARG A 30 12.35 -5.10 5.10
CA ARG A 30 11.40 -4.01 4.78
C ARG A 30 11.97 -2.64 5.18
N ARG A 31 12.59 -2.53 6.36
CA ARG A 31 13.25 -1.29 6.84
C ARG A 31 14.46 -0.88 5.99
N ASP A 32 15.31 -1.83 5.63
CA ASP A 32 16.52 -1.55 4.87
C ASP A 32 16.17 -1.10 3.44
N ALA A 33 15.16 -1.74 2.82
CA ALA A 33 14.64 -1.31 1.52
C ALA A 33 14.07 0.12 1.58
N TYR A 34 13.42 0.49 2.68
CA TYR A 34 12.93 1.85 2.89
C TYR A 34 14.07 2.87 3.07
N ARG A 35 15.06 2.56 3.92
CA ARG A 35 16.23 3.45 4.15
C ARG A 35 17.02 3.71 2.88
N GLN A 36 17.21 2.68 2.05
CA GLN A 36 17.84 2.83 0.73
C GLN A 36 17.05 3.75 -0.20
N LYS A 37 15.72 3.63 -0.24
CA LYS A 37 14.86 4.50 -1.05
C LYS A 37 14.76 5.93 -0.52
N LYS A 38 14.81 6.13 0.80
CA LYS A 38 14.79 7.47 1.44
C LYS A 38 16.07 8.26 1.14
N GLY A 39 17.24 7.59 1.12
CA GLY A 39 18.52 8.22 0.75
C GLY A 39 18.55 8.77 -0.67
N GLN A 40 17.77 8.22 -1.61
CA GLN A 40 17.70 8.71 -2.99
C GLN A 40 16.82 9.96 -3.18
N ARG A 41 15.86 10.24 -2.28
CA ARG A 41 14.92 11.37 -2.44
C ARG A 41 15.53 12.75 -2.19
N ASN A 42 16.68 12.83 -1.51
CA ASN A 42 17.32 14.12 -1.24
C ASN A 42 18.03 14.75 -2.46
N GLY A 43 18.04 14.08 -3.63
CA GLY A 43 18.67 14.58 -4.85
C GLY A 43 17.73 15.16 -5.91
N SER A 44 16.42 14.93 -5.85
CA SER A 44 15.52 15.26 -6.97
C SER A 44 14.35 16.15 -6.53
N ARG A 45 14.64 17.44 -6.33
CA ARG A 45 13.63 18.49 -6.22
C ARG A 45 13.19 18.87 -7.64
N LEU A 46 12.18 18.19 -8.19
CA LEU A 46 11.58 18.55 -9.47
C LEU A 46 10.22 19.22 -9.24
N VAL A 47 10.23 20.53 -9.45
CA VAL A 47 9.06 21.39 -9.65
C VAL A 47 8.27 20.86 -10.84
N LEU A 48 6.98 20.56 -10.64
CA LEU A 48 6.06 20.14 -11.70
C LEU A 48 5.58 21.38 -12.50
N PRO A 49 5.72 21.43 -13.84
CA PRO A 49 4.99 22.38 -14.66
C PRO A 49 3.59 21.83 -15.00
N ILE A 50 2.60 22.71 -14.93
CA ILE A 50 1.19 22.48 -15.29
C ILE A 50 1.07 22.37 -16.82
N PRO A 51 0.46 21.33 -17.41
CA PRO A 51 0.19 21.32 -18.85
C PRO A 51 -1.13 22.00 -19.18
N GLN A 52 -1.06 23.02 -20.05
CA GLN A 52 -2.21 23.60 -20.76
C GLN A 52 -2.80 22.59 -21.75
N ALA A 53 -4.13 22.62 -21.89
CA ALA A 53 -4.89 21.78 -22.80
C ALA A 53 -4.81 22.29 -24.25
N VAL A 54 -4.58 21.37 -25.20
CA VAL A 54 -4.77 21.58 -26.64
C VAL A 54 -5.50 20.35 -27.21
N PRO A 55 -6.55 20.50 -28.04
CA PRO A 55 -7.43 19.41 -28.43
C PRO A 55 -6.88 18.59 -29.62
N SER A 56 -7.06 17.27 -29.58
CA SER A 56 -6.68 16.38 -30.69
C SER A 56 -7.91 15.81 -31.38
N VAL A 57 -7.84 15.90 -32.71
CA VAL A 57 -8.83 15.59 -33.75
C VAL A 57 -9.17 14.10 -33.81
N GLU A 58 -10.46 13.80 -33.99
CA GLU A 58 -11.00 12.47 -34.22
C GLU A 58 -10.55 11.89 -35.58
N ILE A 59 -10.07 10.65 -35.58
CA ILE A 59 -10.01 9.81 -36.78
C ILE A 59 -10.63 8.46 -36.43
N GLU A 60 -11.79 8.22 -37.03
CA GLU A 60 -12.56 6.98 -37.00
C GLU A 60 -11.89 5.92 -37.90
N VAL A 61 -11.69 4.70 -37.40
CA VAL A 61 -11.53 3.50 -38.23
C VAL A 61 -12.27 2.32 -37.58
N ASN A 62 -13.25 1.81 -38.31
CA ASN A 62 -14.07 0.63 -38.00
C ASN A 62 -13.26 -0.68 -38.06
N GLY A 63 -13.56 -1.62 -37.16
CA GLY A 63 -13.27 -3.04 -37.39
C GLY A 63 -13.39 -3.97 -36.18
N GLY A 64 -14.47 -4.75 -36.14
CA GLY A 64 -14.47 -6.14 -35.63
C GLY A 64 -14.76 -6.36 -34.14
N HIS A 65 -15.79 -7.16 -33.84
CA HIS A 65 -16.16 -7.60 -32.50
C HIS A 65 -15.02 -8.34 -31.77
N SER A 66 -14.72 -7.91 -30.55
CA SER A 66 -13.98 -8.71 -29.57
C SER A 66 -14.48 -8.38 -28.17
N TYR A 67 -14.71 -9.45 -27.39
CA TYR A 67 -14.93 -9.48 -25.95
C TYR A 67 -14.48 -8.19 -25.24
N THR A 68 -15.40 -7.49 -24.58
CA THR A 68 -15.09 -6.32 -23.75
C THR A 68 -14.37 -6.79 -22.48
N GLU A 69 -13.17 -7.36 -22.62
CA GLU A 69 -12.15 -7.18 -21.59
C GLU A 69 -11.88 -5.68 -21.59
N HIS A 70 -12.29 -5.00 -20.52
CA HIS A 70 -11.94 -3.61 -20.27
C HIS A 70 -10.41 -3.54 -20.12
N CYS A 71 -9.68 -3.52 -21.22
CA CYS A 71 -8.29 -3.10 -21.26
C CYS A 71 -8.28 -1.63 -20.86
N LEU A 72 -8.10 -1.39 -19.56
CA LEU A 72 -7.86 -0.06 -19.02
C LEU A 72 -6.72 0.57 -19.82
N SER A 73 -7.00 1.72 -20.42
CA SER A 73 -5.98 2.51 -21.09
C SER A 73 -4.96 3.01 -20.08
N LEU A 74 -3.74 3.31 -20.55
CA LEU A 74 -2.69 3.87 -19.70
C LEU A 74 -3.14 5.17 -19.00
N ALA A 75 -3.97 5.98 -19.67
CA ALA A 75 -4.52 7.20 -19.10
C ALA A 75 -5.44 6.89 -17.90
N GLU A 76 -6.37 5.95 -18.06
CA GLU A 76 -7.26 5.53 -16.98
C GLU A 76 -6.49 4.93 -15.81
N ALA A 77 -5.43 4.17 -16.07
CA ALA A 77 -4.57 3.62 -15.01
C ALA A 77 -3.89 4.74 -14.20
N ILE A 78 -3.41 5.79 -14.88
CA ILE A 78 -2.83 6.96 -14.21
C ILE A 78 -3.88 7.70 -13.38
N ASP A 79 -5.10 7.86 -13.89
CA ASP A 79 -6.19 8.51 -13.15
C ASP A 79 -6.59 7.71 -11.91
N GLN A 80 -6.64 6.37 -12.01
CA GLN A 80 -6.86 5.51 -10.85
C GLN A 80 -5.74 5.64 -9.81
N ILE A 81 -4.46 5.69 -10.24
CA ILE A 81 -3.33 5.93 -9.32
C ILE A 81 -3.50 7.28 -8.61
N ASN A 82 -3.87 8.34 -9.32
CA ASN A 82 -4.08 9.67 -8.75
C ASN A 82 -5.25 9.68 -7.74
N SER A 83 -6.35 8.99 -8.07
CA SER A 83 -7.51 8.83 -7.19
C SER A 83 -7.16 8.08 -5.89
N ILE A 84 -6.40 6.99 -6.00
CA ILE A 84 -5.90 6.23 -4.84
C ILE A 84 -4.95 7.10 -4.01
N PHE A 85 -4.07 7.86 -4.65
CA PHE A 85 -3.16 8.77 -3.96
C PHE A 85 -3.93 9.83 -3.16
N ALA A 86 -4.92 10.48 -3.76
CA ALA A 86 -5.77 11.44 -3.06
C ALA A 86 -6.49 10.81 -1.86
N SER A 87 -7.05 9.61 -2.06
CA SER A 87 -7.71 8.85 -0.99
C SER A 87 -6.75 8.50 0.14
N LEU A 88 -5.51 8.10 -0.18
CA LEU A 88 -4.48 7.83 0.82
C LEU A 88 -4.08 9.09 1.59
N ILE A 89 -3.95 10.24 0.92
CA ILE A 89 -3.64 11.51 1.58
C ILE A 89 -4.76 11.90 2.54
N ILE A 90 -6.02 11.78 2.12
CA ILE A 90 -7.19 12.06 2.98
C ILE A 90 -7.20 11.10 4.18
N LEU A 91 -7.07 9.79 3.93
CA LEU A 91 -7.06 8.78 4.99
C LEU A 91 -5.97 9.05 6.01
N THR A 92 -4.78 9.41 5.53
CA THR A 92 -3.60 9.57 6.39
C THR A 92 -3.41 10.98 6.94
N MET A 93 -4.28 11.92 6.57
CA MET A 93 -4.07 13.36 6.78
C MET A 93 -2.67 13.80 6.32
N GLY A 94 -2.22 13.24 5.19
CA GLY A 94 -0.89 13.47 4.61
C GLY A 94 0.28 12.79 5.33
N SER A 95 0.05 12.02 6.40
CA SER A 95 1.12 11.35 7.16
C SER A 95 0.74 9.91 7.54
N PRO A 96 1.31 8.90 6.84
CA PRO A 96 1.11 7.49 7.20
C PRO A 96 1.46 7.19 8.66
N LYS A 97 2.47 7.87 9.21
CA LYS A 97 2.89 7.68 10.61
C LYS A 97 1.82 8.20 11.57
N HIS A 98 1.24 9.36 11.28
CA HIS A 98 0.16 9.93 12.07
C HIS A 98 -1.10 9.05 12.04
N TYR A 99 -1.43 8.47 10.89
CA TYR A 99 -2.54 7.53 10.79
C TYR A 99 -2.30 6.26 11.61
N ALA A 100 -1.12 5.64 11.48
CA ALA A 100 -0.76 4.47 12.27
C ALA A 100 -0.84 4.77 13.77
N ASP A 101 -0.34 5.93 14.20
CA ASP A 101 -0.41 6.37 15.59
C ASP A 101 -1.87 6.57 16.06
N THR A 102 -2.70 7.24 15.25
CA THR A 102 -4.13 7.44 15.52
C THR A 102 -4.86 6.12 15.68
N ILE A 103 -4.62 5.15 14.80
CA ILE A 103 -5.22 3.81 14.88
C ILE A 103 -4.82 3.11 16.18
N TYR A 104 -3.54 3.18 16.56
CA TYR A 104 -3.09 2.63 17.84
C TYR A 104 -3.77 3.32 19.03
N GLN A 105 -3.85 4.65 19.03
CA GLN A 105 -4.49 5.40 20.12
C GLN A 105 -5.97 5.02 20.25
N GLN A 106 -6.71 4.99 19.14
CA GLN A 106 -8.10 4.52 19.13
C GLN A 106 -8.24 3.08 19.64
N PHE A 107 -7.31 2.20 19.25
CA PHE A 107 -7.29 0.82 19.73
C PHE A 107 -7.15 0.75 21.25
N VAL A 108 -6.30 1.58 21.85
CA VAL A 108 -6.10 1.60 23.31
C VAL A 108 -7.27 2.30 24.03
N THR A 109 -7.75 3.43 23.51
CA THR A 109 -8.83 4.22 24.14
C THR A 109 -10.16 3.47 24.19
N LEU A 110 -10.43 2.63 23.20
CA LEU A 110 -11.66 1.84 23.10
C LEU A 110 -11.53 0.44 23.74
N ASP A 111 -10.58 0.26 24.67
CA ASP A 111 -10.33 -1.00 25.36
C ASP A 111 -10.12 -2.21 24.42
N CYS A 112 -9.25 -2.04 23.42
CA CYS A 112 -8.86 -3.08 22.47
C CYS A 112 -10.04 -3.62 21.63
N PRO A 113 -10.73 -2.75 20.88
CA PRO A 113 -11.91 -3.14 20.11
C PRO A 113 -11.53 -4.20 19.07
N GLN A 114 -12.30 -5.30 19.06
CA GLN A 114 -12.08 -6.38 18.13
C GLN A 114 -12.32 -5.90 16.69
N GLY A 115 -11.38 -6.16 15.79
CA GLY A 115 -11.51 -5.87 14.36
C GLY A 115 -11.10 -4.46 13.92
N LEU A 116 -10.78 -3.51 14.82
CA LEU A 116 -10.30 -2.18 14.40
C LEU A 116 -9.01 -2.28 13.58
N LEU A 117 -8.03 -3.03 14.09
CA LEU A 117 -6.76 -3.27 13.40
C LEU A 117 -6.95 -4.08 12.12
N ASP A 118 -7.81 -5.11 12.13
CA ASP A 118 -8.10 -5.90 10.92
C ASP A 118 -8.75 -5.03 9.84
N SER A 119 -9.68 -4.14 10.21
CA SER A 119 -10.33 -3.20 9.29
C SER A 119 -9.33 -2.20 8.68
N ALA A 120 -8.45 -1.62 9.51
CA ALA A 120 -7.40 -0.71 9.04
C ALA A 120 -6.43 -1.43 8.08
N VAL A 121 -6.00 -2.65 8.40
CA VAL A 121 -5.16 -3.47 7.50
C VAL A 121 -5.90 -3.75 6.20
N LEU A 122 -7.17 -4.13 6.24
CA LEU A 122 -7.98 -4.43 5.06
C LEU A 122 -8.12 -3.20 4.15
N GLN A 123 -8.38 -2.03 4.72
CA GLN A 123 -8.49 -0.77 3.98
C GLN A 123 -7.18 -0.39 3.27
N VAL A 124 -6.04 -0.52 3.94
CA VAL A 124 -4.75 -0.18 3.32
C VAL A 124 -4.34 -1.23 2.28
N THR A 125 -4.65 -2.51 2.53
CA THR A 125 -4.35 -3.60 1.60
C THR A 125 -5.20 -3.50 0.33
N SER A 126 -6.43 -2.98 0.41
CA SER A 126 -7.25 -2.76 -0.79
C SER A 126 -6.61 -1.73 -1.73
N PHE A 127 -6.00 -0.66 -1.20
CA PHE A 127 -5.21 0.27 -2.01
C PHE A 127 -4.01 -0.42 -2.65
N GLU A 128 -3.29 -1.27 -1.91
CA GLU A 128 -2.16 -2.02 -2.47
C GLU A 128 -2.61 -2.89 -3.65
N GLN A 129 -3.69 -3.66 -3.49
CA GLN A 129 -4.20 -4.52 -4.57
C GLN A 129 -4.62 -3.72 -5.79
N SER A 130 -5.33 -2.60 -5.61
CA SER A 130 -5.73 -1.74 -6.72
C SER A 130 -4.53 -1.14 -7.46
N LEU A 131 -3.48 -0.75 -6.73
CA LEU A 131 -2.22 -0.25 -7.33
C LEU A 131 -1.46 -1.35 -8.07
N LEU A 132 -1.41 -2.57 -7.54
CA LEU A 132 -0.82 -3.72 -8.22
C LEU A 132 -1.54 -4.07 -9.52
N GLU A 133 -2.86 -3.86 -9.58
CA GLU A 133 -3.59 -4.01 -10.82
C GLU A 133 -3.19 -2.95 -11.84
N GLN A 134 -3.00 -1.69 -11.42
CA GLN A 134 -2.47 -0.63 -12.30
C GLN A 134 -1.04 -0.90 -12.75
N GLU A 135 -0.22 -1.55 -11.91
CA GLU A 135 1.12 -2.02 -12.30
C GLU A 135 1.06 -2.92 -13.53
N ARG A 136 0.13 -3.88 -13.53
CA ARG A 136 -0.06 -4.82 -14.64
C ARG A 136 -0.50 -4.08 -15.91
N VAL A 137 -1.45 -3.14 -15.78
CA VAL A 137 -1.92 -2.33 -16.92
C VAL A 137 -0.77 -1.52 -17.53
N ILE A 138 0.04 -0.85 -16.70
CA ILE A 138 1.19 -0.06 -17.17
C ILE A 138 2.20 -0.97 -17.89
N LEU A 139 2.53 -2.13 -17.31
CA LEU A 139 3.48 -3.08 -17.89
C LEU A 139 3.00 -3.69 -19.21
N ASN A 140 1.69 -3.89 -19.35
CA ASN A 140 1.08 -4.46 -20.56
C ASN A 140 0.76 -3.41 -21.63
N SER A 141 0.91 -2.11 -21.33
CA SER A 141 0.69 -1.05 -22.30
C SER A 141 1.87 -0.98 -23.30
N ASN A 142 1.57 -0.99 -24.61
CA ASN A 142 2.56 -0.81 -25.69
C ASN A 142 3.10 0.64 -25.78
N SER A 143 3.16 1.36 -24.65
CA SER A 143 3.53 2.76 -24.61
C SER A 143 5.05 2.92 -24.79
N PRO A 144 5.51 3.98 -25.48
CA PRO A 144 6.94 4.30 -25.53
C PRO A 144 7.55 4.32 -24.13
N SER A 145 8.76 3.78 -24.00
CA SER A 145 9.44 3.51 -22.73
C SER A 145 9.52 4.73 -21.79
N THR A 146 9.54 5.94 -22.34
CA THR A 146 9.52 7.20 -21.59
C THR A 146 8.20 7.44 -20.84
N THR A 147 7.05 7.14 -21.45
CA THR A 147 5.72 7.33 -20.83
C THR A 147 5.41 6.23 -19.82
N GLY A 148 5.71 4.98 -20.16
CA GLY A 148 5.59 3.85 -19.24
C GLY A 148 6.49 4.00 -18.01
N GLY A 149 7.72 4.51 -18.18
CA GLY A 149 8.63 4.81 -17.07
C GLY A 149 8.11 5.89 -16.12
N SER A 150 7.50 6.96 -16.66
CA SER A 150 6.89 8.03 -15.87
C SER A 150 5.67 7.51 -15.06
N ALA A 151 4.79 6.74 -15.70
CA ALA A 151 3.64 6.12 -15.04
C ALA A 151 4.08 5.17 -13.92
N MET A 152 5.08 4.35 -14.17
CA MET A 152 5.65 3.43 -13.18
C MET A 152 6.32 4.18 -12.01
N GLY A 153 6.96 5.31 -12.28
CA GLY A 153 7.48 6.21 -11.25
C GLY A 153 6.39 6.76 -10.35
N ARG A 154 5.27 7.23 -10.92
CA ARG A 154 4.09 7.69 -10.17
C ARG A 154 3.49 6.57 -9.33
N LEU A 155 3.28 5.39 -9.93
CA LEU A 155 2.78 4.22 -9.22
C LEU A 155 3.62 3.92 -7.98
N ARG A 156 4.95 3.81 -8.14
CA ARG A 156 5.86 3.52 -7.02
C ARG A 156 5.82 4.59 -5.94
N ALA A 157 5.65 5.86 -6.31
CA ALA A 157 5.54 6.95 -5.36
C ALA A 157 4.33 6.82 -4.41
N VAL A 158 3.26 6.15 -4.85
CA VAL A 158 2.05 5.87 -4.07
C VAL A 158 2.12 4.50 -3.39
N LEU A 159 2.55 3.47 -4.11
CA LEU A 159 2.60 2.08 -3.64
C LEU A 159 3.57 1.90 -2.48
N ASP A 160 4.73 2.57 -2.50
CA ASP A 160 5.72 2.46 -1.42
C ASP A 160 5.16 2.94 -0.05
N PRO A 161 4.55 4.13 0.05
CA PRO A 161 3.84 4.55 1.27
C PRO A 161 2.72 3.61 1.71
N VAL A 162 1.92 3.08 0.79
CA VAL A 162 0.84 2.12 1.11
C VAL A 162 1.41 0.86 1.75
N ARG A 163 2.45 0.26 1.15
CA ARG A 163 3.12 -0.94 1.69
C ARG A 163 3.76 -0.69 3.04
N LEU A 164 4.36 0.47 3.24
CA LEU A 164 4.94 0.85 4.51
C LEU A 164 3.86 0.90 5.60
N LEU A 165 2.75 1.57 5.29
CA LEU A 165 1.63 1.68 6.22
C LEU A 165 1.00 0.32 6.52
N ALA A 166 0.76 -0.51 5.50
CA ALA A 166 0.26 -1.87 5.67
C ALA A 166 1.18 -2.66 6.61
N GLY A 167 2.50 -2.60 6.40
CA GLY A 167 3.47 -3.27 7.27
C GLY A 167 3.44 -2.80 8.72
N TRP A 168 3.18 -1.52 8.97
CA TRP A 168 3.03 -1.00 10.34
C TRP A 168 1.76 -1.50 11.02
N LEU A 169 0.64 -1.51 10.30
CA LEU A 169 -0.64 -2.00 10.81
C LEU A 169 -0.62 -3.53 11.02
N GLU A 170 0.02 -4.27 10.12
CA GLU A 170 0.26 -5.71 10.25
C GLU A 170 1.07 -6.02 11.51
N GLU A 171 2.13 -5.25 11.79
CA GLU A 171 2.92 -5.42 13.01
C GLU A 171 2.06 -5.18 14.26
N MET A 172 1.25 -4.12 14.28
CA MET A 172 0.33 -3.86 15.40
C MET A 172 -0.66 -5.02 15.59
N LEU A 173 -1.32 -5.43 14.50
CA LEU A 173 -2.30 -6.53 14.52
C LEU A 173 -1.66 -7.83 15.03
N TYR A 174 -0.44 -8.11 14.59
CA TYR A 174 0.30 -9.29 15.01
C TYR A 174 0.66 -9.25 16.50
N GLU A 175 1.24 -8.14 16.97
CA GLU A 175 1.59 -7.98 18.38
C GLU A 175 0.36 -8.04 19.29
N ASN A 176 -0.78 -7.51 18.82
CA ASN A 176 -2.06 -7.64 19.52
C ASN A 176 -2.50 -9.10 19.62
N LYS A 177 -2.39 -9.88 18.53
CA LYS A 177 -2.72 -11.31 18.52
C LYS A 177 -1.84 -12.14 19.45
N VAL A 178 -0.61 -11.70 19.71
CA VAL A 178 0.26 -12.30 20.75
C VAL A 178 -0.27 -11.92 22.13
N SER A 179 -0.38 -10.62 22.40
CA SER A 179 -1.01 -10.09 23.60
C SER A 179 -1.20 -8.57 23.45
N PRO A 180 -2.36 -8.01 23.83
CA PRO A 180 -2.54 -6.56 23.90
C PRO A 180 -1.48 -5.86 24.77
N ALA A 181 -1.00 -6.53 25.83
CA ALA A 181 0.07 -6.01 26.70
C ALA A 181 1.43 -5.99 25.98
N CYS A 182 1.70 -6.94 25.09
CA CYS A 182 2.92 -6.97 24.28
C CYS A 182 2.96 -5.80 23.29
N LEU A 183 1.86 -5.59 22.55
CA LEU A 183 1.70 -4.43 21.68
C LEU A 183 1.90 -3.11 22.45
N ARG A 184 1.23 -2.96 23.60
CA ARG A 184 1.37 -1.76 24.44
C ARG A 184 2.81 -1.57 24.91
N GLY A 185 3.46 -2.64 25.37
CA GLY A 185 4.87 -2.61 25.79
C GLY A 185 5.82 -2.17 24.68
N LYS A 186 5.64 -2.70 23.46
CA LYS A 186 6.43 -2.30 22.30
C LYS A 186 6.18 -0.86 21.88
N TYR A 187 4.93 -0.41 21.93
CA TYR A 187 4.59 0.99 21.63
C TYR A 187 5.30 1.94 22.61
N LEU A 188 5.18 1.70 23.92
CA LEU A 188 5.79 2.53 24.96
C LEU A 188 7.32 2.55 24.87
N ARG A 189 7.95 1.42 24.51
CA ARG A 189 9.40 1.33 24.29
C ARG A 189 9.85 1.86 22.92
N ARG A 190 8.93 2.38 22.09
CA ARG A 190 9.19 2.83 20.71
C ARG A 190 9.83 1.73 19.83
N GLU A 191 9.48 0.48 20.09
CA GLU A 191 10.03 -0.69 19.38
C GLU A 191 9.27 -1.01 18.09
N LEU A 192 8.04 -0.49 17.94
CA LEU A 192 7.23 -0.62 16.73
C LEU A 192 7.90 0.09 15.55
N ALA A 193 7.78 -0.48 14.35
CA ALA A 193 8.51 -0.02 13.18
C ALA A 193 8.20 1.43 12.79
N PHE A 194 6.98 1.94 13.04
CA PHE A 194 6.61 3.34 12.77
C PHE A 194 7.09 4.34 13.84
N LEU A 195 7.46 3.84 15.02
CA LEU A 195 7.97 4.64 16.14
C LEU A 195 9.49 4.68 16.22
N LYS A 196 10.18 3.83 15.47
CA LYS A 196 11.63 3.94 15.34
C LYS A 196 11.95 5.28 14.71
N ASP A 197 12.59 6.14 15.50
CA ASP A 197 13.06 7.44 15.06
C ASP A 197 14.02 7.26 13.87
N ASP A 198 13.91 8.17 12.90
CA ASP A 198 14.87 8.32 11.79
C ASP A 198 16.09 9.11 12.26
#